data_AF-A0A956C7Q2-F1
#
_entry.id   AF-A0A956C7Q2-F1
#
_cell.length_a   1.000
_cell.length_b   1.000
_cell.length_c   1.000
_cell.angle_alpha   90.00
_cell.angle_beta   90.00
_cell.angle_gamma   90.00
#
_symmetry.space_group_name_H-M   'P 1'
#
loop_
_entity.id
_entity.type
_entity.pdbx_description
1 polymer ?
#
loop_
_entity_poly.entity_id
_entity_poly.type
_entity_poly.pdbx_seq_one_letter_code
_entity_poly.pdbx_strand_id
1 'polypeptide(L)'
;PQELIDKLGGDEIVELTLRDGPEKDNGYSMLREKLGALAPVVSARSQAGRVALTVTQLHVALPEILATVAAEGLALEHLSTHRATLEDVFVELTGRQLRE
;
A
#
# COMPACT_ATOMS: atom_id res chain seq x y z
N PRO A 1 0.85 15.51 -16.14
CA PRO A 1 0.58 15.08 -14.74
C PRO A 1 -0.35 13.88 -14.66
N GLN A 2 -1.58 14.01 -15.20
CA GLN A 2 -2.56 12.92 -15.25
C GLN A 2 -2.05 11.67 -15.97
N GLU A 3 -1.40 11.81 -17.14
CA GLU A 3 -0.89 10.66 -17.90
C GLU A 3 0.13 9.76 -17.15
N LEU A 4 0.80 10.27 -16.11
CA LEU A 4 1.70 9.48 -15.27
C LEU A 4 0.96 8.78 -14.12
N ILE A 5 -0.10 9.41 -13.61
CA ILE A 5 -1.00 8.83 -12.62
C ILE A 5 -1.84 7.72 -13.28
N ASP A 6 -2.33 7.96 -14.49
CA ASP A 6 -3.05 6.97 -15.30
C ASP A 6 -2.17 5.74 -15.61
N LYS A 7 -0.85 5.90 -15.67
CA LYS A 7 0.12 4.79 -15.87
C LYS A 7 0.28 3.88 -14.65
N LEU A 8 -0.08 4.31 -13.44
CA LEU A 8 -0.11 3.43 -12.26
C LEU A 8 -1.23 2.41 -12.33
N GLY A 9 -2.25 2.63 -13.17
CA GLY A 9 -3.39 1.72 -13.31
C GLY A 9 -4.30 1.65 -12.08
N GLY A 10 -4.07 2.48 -11.05
CA GLY A 10 -4.90 2.59 -9.86
C GLY A 10 -5.00 4.04 -9.39
N ASP A 11 -6.20 4.44 -8.99
CA ASP A 11 -6.56 5.83 -8.69
C ASP A 11 -6.34 6.20 -7.21
N GLU A 12 -6.20 5.18 -6.36
CA GLU A 12 -6.22 5.32 -4.91
C GLU A 12 -5.05 4.58 -4.26
N ILE A 13 -4.50 5.18 -3.21
CA ILE A 13 -3.45 4.63 -2.37
C ILE A 13 -4.06 4.28 -1.02
N VAL A 14 -3.73 3.09 -0.52
CA VAL A 14 -4.02 2.66 0.85
C VAL A 14 -2.69 2.51 1.57
N GLU A 15 -2.49 3.26 2.65
CA GLU A 15 -1.34 3.08 3.53
C GLU A 15 -1.77 2.52 4.87
N LEU A 16 -0.96 1.62 5.42
CA LEU A 16 -1.23 1.01 6.71
C LEU A 16 0.03 0.72 7.53
N THR A 17 -0.14 0.74 8.84
CA THR A 17 0.84 0.30 9.85
C THR A 17 0.20 -0.67 10.82
N LEU A 18 1.03 -1.48 11.47
CA LEU A 18 0.60 -2.51 12.42
C LEU A 18 1.06 -2.16 13.82
N ARG A 19 0.18 -2.35 14.82
CA ARG A 19 0.39 -1.99 16.23
C ARG A 19 1.58 -2.70 16.85
N ASP A 20 1.63 -4.01 16.65
CA ASP A 20 2.73 -4.88 17.06
C ASP A 20 3.38 -5.44 15.79
N GLY A 21 3.59 -4.55 14.81
CA GLY A 21 4.22 -4.92 13.56
C GLY A 21 5.55 -5.64 13.83
N PRO A 22 5.89 -6.68 13.04
CA PRO A 22 7.08 -7.45 13.28
C PRO A 22 8.27 -6.49 13.37
N GLU A 23 9.03 -6.56 14.47
CA GLU A 23 10.15 -5.64 14.78
C GLU A 23 11.23 -5.55 13.68
N LYS A 24 11.09 -6.38 12.64
CA LYS A 24 12.00 -6.52 11.50
C LYS A 24 11.21 -6.36 10.19
N ASP A 25 11.84 -5.75 9.19
CA ASP A 25 11.34 -5.58 7.82
C ASP A 25 10.66 -6.82 7.22
N ASN A 26 11.07 -8.02 7.65
CA ASN A 26 10.57 -9.30 7.13
C ASN A 26 9.04 -9.44 7.16
N GLY A 27 8.35 -9.01 8.21
CA GLY A 27 6.91 -9.25 8.26
C GLY A 27 6.07 -8.15 7.60
N TYR A 28 6.61 -6.93 7.45
CA TYR A 28 6.05 -5.97 6.50
C TYR A 28 6.24 -6.45 5.04
N SER A 29 7.36 -7.13 4.73
CA SER A 29 7.56 -7.76 3.42
C SER A 29 6.58 -8.90 3.16
N MET A 30 6.33 -9.76 4.14
CA MET A 30 5.34 -10.85 4.01
C MET A 30 3.92 -10.32 3.84
N LEU A 31 3.53 -9.31 4.62
CA LEU A 31 2.21 -8.68 4.48
C LEU A 31 2.07 -8.00 3.11
N ARG A 32 3.11 -7.27 2.65
CA ARG A 32 3.17 -6.68 1.31
C ARG A 32 2.96 -7.73 0.22
N GLU A 33 3.62 -8.89 0.31
CA GLU A 33 3.46 -9.97 -0.68
C GLU A 33 2.04 -10.53 -0.71
N LYS A 34 1.44 -10.76 0.47
CA LYS A 34 0.06 -11.24 0.57
C LYS A 34 -0.95 -10.23 0.02
N LEU A 35 -0.84 -8.97 0.43
CA LEU A 35 -1.73 -7.90 -0.02
C LEU A 35 -1.53 -7.60 -1.52
N GLY A 36 -0.29 -7.65 -2.01
CA GLY A 36 0.03 -7.48 -3.42
C GLY A 36 -0.50 -8.59 -4.34
N ALA A 37 -0.89 -9.74 -3.78
CA ALA A 37 -1.52 -10.82 -4.53
C ALA A 37 -3.05 -10.69 -4.63
N LEU A 38 -3.66 -9.71 -3.94
CA LEU A 38 -5.09 -9.46 -4.01
C LEU A 38 -5.45 -8.88 -5.39
N ALA A 39 -6.53 -9.38 -5.99
CA ALA A 39 -7.01 -8.95 -7.29
C ALA A 39 -7.21 -7.42 -7.44
N PRO A 40 -7.74 -6.67 -6.43
CA PRO A 40 -7.90 -5.23 -6.55
C PRO A 40 -6.61 -4.42 -6.34
N VAL A 41 -5.48 -5.07 -6.00
CA VAL A 41 -4.19 -4.41 -5.76
C VAL A 41 -3.35 -4.42 -7.03
N VAL A 42 -2.95 -3.22 -7.46
CA VAL A 42 -2.13 -3.02 -8.65
C VAL A 42 -0.64 -3.09 -8.32
N SER A 43 -0.26 -2.49 -7.19
CA SER A 43 1.10 -2.55 -6.68
C SER A 43 1.13 -2.52 -5.17
N ALA A 44 2.18 -3.10 -4.58
CA ALA A 44 2.37 -3.16 -3.15
C ALA A 44 3.84 -2.91 -2.79
N ARG A 45 4.06 -1.96 -1.89
CA ARG A 45 5.38 -1.60 -1.37
C ARG A 45 5.39 -1.61 0.15
N SER A 46 6.55 -1.92 0.72
CA SER A 46 6.79 -1.81 2.16
C SER A 46 8.08 -1.05 2.40
N GLN A 47 8.04 -0.01 3.23
CA GLN A 47 9.23 0.76 3.58
C GLN A 47 9.06 1.39 4.98
N ALA A 48 10.11 1.31 5.81
CA ALA A 48 10.16 1.98 7.10
C ALA A 48 8.94 1.67 8.00
N GLY A 49 8.55 0.40 8.09
CA GLY A 49 7.44 -0.04 8.95
C GLY A 49 6.04 0.35 8.46
N ARG A 50 5.86 0.58 7.15
CA ARG A 50 4.54 0.82 6.54
C ARG A 50 4.36 -0.06 5.31
N VAL A 51 3.12 -0.41 4.98
CA VAL A 51 2.74 -0.93 3.66
C VAL A 51 1.93 0.13 2.93
N ALA A 52 2.24 0.36 1.67
CA ALA A 52 1.44 1.18 0.78
C ALA A 52 1.00 0.34 -0.43
N LEU A 53 -0.27 0.45 -0.79
CA LEU A 53 -0.91 -0.31 -1.85
C LEU A 53 -1.53 0.66 -2.85
N THR A 54 -1.26 0.46 -4.13
CA THR A 54 -2.00 1.13 -5.21
C THR A 54 -3.18 0.25 -5.58
N VAL A 55 -4.39 0.80 -5.59
CA VAL A 55 -5.62 0.06 -5.86
C VAL A 55 -6.47 0.78 -6.91
N THR A 56 -7.25 0.01 -7.66
CA THR A 56 -8.17 0.55 -8.68
C THR A 56 -9.46 1.08 -8.07
N GLN A 57 -10.00 0.40 -7.06
CA GLN A 57 -11.28 0.72 -6.45
C GLN A 57 -11.20 0.52 -4.93
N LEU A 58 -11.13 1.61 -4.17
CA LEU A 58 -10.97 1.53 -2.71
C LEU A 58 -12.09 0.73 -2.03
N HIS A 59 -13.33 0.88 -2.46
CA HIS A 59 -14.47 0.16 -1.87
C HIS A 59 -14.44 -1.36 -2.09
N VAL A 60 -13.68 -1.84 -3.08
CA VAL A 60 -13.45 -3.28 -3.33
C VAL A 60 -12.20 -3.74 -2.59
N ALA A 61 -11.12 -2.96 -2.66
CA ALA A 61 -9.84 -3.32 -2.06
C ALA A 61 -9.88 -3.29 -0.53
N LEU A 62 -10.48 -2.25 0.07
CA LEU A 62 -10.39 -2.01 1.50
C LEU A 62 -10.97 -3.16 2.33
N PRO A 63 -12.17 -3.72 2.03
CA PRO A 63 -12.66 -4.89 2.74
C PRO A 63 -11.74 -6.11 2.65
N GLU A 64 -11.17 -6.39 1.47
CA GLU A 64 -10.25 -7.52 1.27
C GLU A 64 -8.93 -7.34 2.02
N ILE A 65 -8.38 -6.11 2.03
CA ILE A 65 -7.18 -5.75 2.77
C ILE A 65 -7.41 -5.95 4.27
N LEU A 66 -8.52 -5.41 4.81
CA LEU A 66 -8.86 -5.54 6.23
C LEU A 66 -9.08 -7.01 6.62
N ALA A 67 -9.77 -7.79 5.78
CA ALA A 67 -9.98 -9.22 6.00
C ALA A 67 -8.66 -10.00 6.00
N THR A 68 -7.74 -9.67 5.09
CA THR A 68 -6.42 -10.31 5.00
C THR A 68 -5.58 -10.01 6.25
N VAL A 69 -5.52 -8.74 6.67
CA VAL A 69 -4.79 -8.35 7.90
C VAL A 69 -5.36 -9.09 9.12
N ALA A 70 -6.69 -9.18 9.24
CA ALA A 70 -7.34 -9.90 10.32
C ALA A 70 -7.07 -11.42 10.27
N ALA A 71 -7.07 -12.03 9.08
CA ALA A 71 -6.79 -13.46 8.89
C ALA A 71 -5.35 -13.83 9.29
N GLU A 72 -4.41 -12.91 9.15
CA GLU A 72 -3.03 -13.07 9.62
C GLU A 72 -2.86 -12.84 11.13
N GLY A 73 -3.94 -12.53 11.85
CA GLY A 73 -3.90 -12.23 13.28
C GLY A 73 -3.17 -10.92 13.62
N LEU A 74 -3.01 -10.03 12.63
CA LEU A 74 -2.31 -8.76 12.78
C LEU A 74 -3.29 -7.67 13.22
N ALA A 75 -2.82 -6.74 14.05
CA ALA A 75 -3.58 -5.59 14.49
C ALA A 75 -3.16 -4.33 13.72
N LEU A 76 -4.09 -3.74 12.97
CA LEU A 76 -3.90 -2.42 12.38
C LEU A 76 -3.74 -1.36 13.47
N GLU A 77 -2.75 -0.47 13.29
CA GLU A 77 -2.56 0.72 14.11
C GLU A 77 -3.03 1.97 13.39
N HIS A 78 -2.61 2.13 12.13
CA HIS A 78 -3.02 3.24 11.30
C HIS A 78 -3.47 2.75 9.93
N LEU A 79 -4.47 3.43 9.37
CA LEU A 79 -4.92 3.26 7.99
C LEU A 79 -5.30 4.62 7.43
N SER A 80 -4.72 4.97 6.29
CA SER A 80 -5.06 6.17 5.53
C SER A 80 -5.31 5.81 4.08
N THR A 81 -6.13 6.63 3.42
CA THR A 81 -6.48 6.47 2.02
C THR A 81 -6.43 7.83 1.35
N HIS A 82 -5.79 7.91 0.19
CA HIS A 82 -5.76 9.12 -0.61
C HIS A 82 -5.77 8.79 -2.10
N ARG A 83 -6.05 9.78 -2.94
CA ARG A 83 -5.90 9.62 -4.38
C ARG A 83 -4.42 9.61 -4.75
N ALA A 84 -4.04 8.76 -5.70
CA ALA A 84 -2.67 8.70 -6.18
C ALA A 84 -2.20 10.07 -6.68
N THR A 85 -1.07 10.53 -6.15
CA THR A 85 -0.43 11.79 -6.54
C THR A 85 0.80 11.54 -7.40
N LEU A 86 1.30 12.56 -8.10
CA LEU A 86 2.58 12.45 -8.82
C LEU A 86 3.74 12.08 -7.91
N GLU A 87 3.73 12.50 -6.65
CA GLU A 87 4.78 12.16 -5.69
C GLU A 87 4.77 10.65 -5.40
N ASP A 88 3.57 10.07 -5.25
CA ASP A 88 3.41 8.62 -5.08
C ASP A 88 3.92 7.84 -6.29
N VAL A 89 3.64 8.33 -7.51
CA VAL A 89 4.14 7.77 -8.77
C VAL A 89 5.66 7.88 -8.86
N PHE A 90 6.24 9.01 -8.47
CA PHE A 90 7.69 9.22 -8.52
C PHE A 90 8.42 8.35 -7.50
N VAL A 91 7.87 8.20 -6.29
CA VAL A 91 8.37 7.23 -5.31
C VAL A 91 8.29 5.81 -5.86
N GLU A 92 7.20 5.46 -6.56
CA GLU A 92 7.03 4.16 -7.22
C GLU A 92 8.09 3.92 -8.31
N LEU A 93 8.34 4.91 -9.18
CA LEU A 93 9.22 4.77 -10.35
C LEU A 93 10.72 4.87 -10.02
N THR A 94 11.09 5.59 -8.96
CA THR A 94 12.50 5.93 -8.69
C THR A 94 13.03 5.38 -7.37
N GLY A 95 12.16 4.89 -6.49
CA GLY A 95 12.53 4.41 -5.16
C GLY A 95 13.09 5.50 -4.24
N ARG A 96 12.87 6.79 -4.56
CA ARG A 96 13.34 7.95 -3.79
C ARG A 96 12.20 8.94 -3.60
N GLN A 97 12.09 9.51 -2.39
CA GLN A 97 11.24 10.68 -2.17
C GLN A 97 11.83 11.90 -2.88
N LEU A 98 10.97 12.72 -3.49
CA LEU A 98 11.30 14.10 -3.83
C LEU A 98 11.47 14.85 -2.52
N ARG A 99 12.72 15.04 -2.08
CA ARG A 99 13.03 16.04 -1.06
C ARG A 99 13.69 17.22 -1.74
N GLU A 100 13.05 18.38 -1.66
CA GLU A 100 13.71 19.68 -1.52
C GLU A 100 13.46 20.19 -0.09
#